data_AF-A0A8K0CMV8-F1
#
_entry.id   AF-A0A8K0CMV8-F1
#
_cell.length_a   1.000
_cell.length_b   1.000
_cell.length_c   1.000
_cell.angle_alpha   90.00
_cell.angle_beta   90.00
_cell.angle_gamma   90.00
#
_symmetry.space_group_name_H-M   'P 1'
#
loop_
_entity.id
_entity.type
_entity.pdbx_description
1 polymer ?
#
loop_
_entity_poly.entity_id
_entity_poly.type
_entity_poly.pdbx_seq_one_letter_code
_entity_poly.pdbx_strand_id
1 'polypeptide(L)'
;MRYERQILMPDHDYPIAKGLKLILSVIGVLCFKDWKVSYSGPTCILIRRGAIDSSTAETHRQDLIKYLHHDKMRDYFWSNNRIKPVLVVFSDGGPDEAPRNEKVLQAAVKSFKMLDLDAMFVCTNAPHQSARNPVERRMATLSRDLCGLIIPHDVCGTHLDAQGRTIDTVLEKKNFEAAGRILAEVWDRTVINGFEVIAQYVPPASTAASESTEANDVLWRDRHILQSKYCLQVVKCQDESCCSPMISRLRLYLEDGFLPAPVMFRHGLYGLEAFKPCPNDYYCPSVIPELQKLICPVCKKYFFRKASLTKHGKIHKNLATIFELAEEEIETEVVSSIDEGGVQIIEDMEA
;
A
#
# COMPACT_ATOMS: atom_id res chain seq x y z
N MET A 1 -50.29 12.25 -1.67
CA MET A 1 -49.09 12.51 -2.51
C MET A 1 -47.91 11.80 -1.87
N ARG A 2 -47.38 10.74 -2.50
CA ARG A 2 -46.10 10.15 -2.11
C ARG A 2 -45.02 11.15 -2.50
N TYR A 3 -44.26 11.66 -1.52
CA TYR A 3 -43.01 12.35 -1.80
C TYR A 3 -42.03 11.29 -2.34
N GLU A 4 -41.95 11.17 -3.67
CA GLU A 4 -40.77 10.59 -4.31
C GLU A 4 -39.60 11.53 -3.98
N ARG A 5 -38.84 11.19 -2.93
CA ARG A 5 -37.56 11.86 -2.67
C ARG A 5 -36.67 11.54 -3.86
N GLN A 6 -36.55 12.47 -4.81
CA GLN A 6 -35.46 12.47 -5.76
C GLN A 6 -34.17 12.69 -4.97
N ILE A 7 -33.44 11.61 -4.71
CA ILE A 7 -32.13 11.67 -4.08
C ILE A 7 -31.16 12.12 -5.17
N LEU A 8 -30.79 13.40 -5.15
CA LEU A 8 -29.64 13.88 -5.90
C LEU A 8 -28.39 13.32 -5.23
N MET A 9 -27.65 12.45 -5.93
CA MET A 9 -26.42 11.83 -5.41
C MET A 9 -25.23 12.79 -5.60
N PRO A 10 -24.63 13.33 -4.53
CA PRO A 10 -23.55 14.31 -4.65
C PRO A 10 -22.19 13.67 -4.97
N ASP A 11 -22.07 12.34 -4.89
CA ASP A 11 -20.85 11.61 -5.20
C ASP A 11 -21.16 10.12 -5.45
N HIS A 12 -20.20 9.35 -5.99
CA HIS A 12 -20.25 7.88 -6.18
C HIS A 12 -20.39 7.09 -4.86
N ASP A 13 -20.36 7.83 -3.76
CA ASP A 13 -20.29 7.41 -2.40
C ASP A 13 -21.72 7.30 -1.80
N TYR A 14 -22.61 6.56 -2.48
CA TYR A 14 -24.05 6.30 -2.18
C TYR A 14 -24.56 6.72 -0.80
N PRO A 15 -25.03 7.95 -0.59
CA PRO A 15 -25.58 8.32 0.71
C PRO A 15 -27.08 7.99 0.78
N ILE A 16 -27.43 6.77 1.19
CA ILE A 16 -28.75 6.52 1.79
C ILE A 16 -28.58 6.67 3.29
N ALA A 17 -28.70 7.91 3.79
CA ALA A 17 -28.61 8.28 5.19
C ALA A 17 -27.29 7.86 5.92
N LYS A 18 -27.00 8.48 7.07
CA LYS A 18 -25.72 8.34 7.78
C LYS A 18 -25.42 6.90 8.28
N GLY A 19 -26.38 5.97 8.18
CA GLY A 19 -26.26 4.58 8.66
C GLY A 19 -26.63 3.48 7.65
N LEU A 20 -27.15 3.81 6.46
CA LEU A 20 -27.70 2.84 5.50
C LEU A 20 -26.95 2.88 4.15
N LYS A 21 -25.62 2.94 4.19
CA LYS A 21 -24.77 3.14 2.99
C LYS A 21 -24.19 1.84 2.43
N LEU A 22 -24.26 1.68 1.10
CA LEU A 22 -23.39 0.79 0.34
C LEU A 22 -22.08 1.55 0.02
N ILE A 23 -20.94 0.91 0.28
CA ILE A 23 -19.62 1.45 -0.08
C ILE A 23 -19.01 0.61 -1.20
N LEU A 24 -18.13 1.24 -1.96
CA LEU A 24 -17.45 0.62 -3.09
C LEU A 24 -15.95 0.52 -2.83
N SER A 25 -15.36 -0.58 -3.30
CA SER A 25 -13.93 -0.70 -3.54
C SER A 25 -13.74 -0.82 -5.05
N VAL A 26 -13.12 0.19 -5.68
CA VAL A 26 -12.93 0.25 -7.13
C VAL A 26 -11.45 0.05 -7.46
N ILE A 27 -11.14 -1.00 -8.22
CA ILE A 27 -9.76 -1.34 -8.60
C ILE A 27 -9.66 -1.36 -10.11
N GLY A 28 -8.90 -0.42 -10.69
CA GLY A 28 -8.66 -0.36 -12.13
C GLY A 28 -7.27 -0.88 -12.51
N VAL A 29 -7.20 -1.82 -13.46
CA VAL A 29 -5.93 -2.29 -14.01
C VAL A 29 -5.41 -1.32 -15.07
N LEU A 30 -4.13 -0.96 -15.00
CA LEU A 30 -3.44 -0.21 -16.05
C LEU A 30 -2.69 -1.21 -16.94
N CYS A 31 -3.19 -1.45 -18.15
CA CYS A 31 -2.53 -2.38 -19.07
C CYS A 31 -1.21 -1.78 -19.58
N PHE A 32 -0.17 -2.60 -19.66
CA PHE A 32 1.09 -2.26 -20.31
C PHE A 32 1.12 -2.86 -21.71
N LYS A 33 1.33 -2.02 -22.73
CA LYS A 33 1.41 -2.44 -24.14
C LYS A 33 2.42 -1.57 -24.88
N ASP A 34 3.24 -2.18 -25.73
CA ASP A 34 4.21 -1.49 -26.59
C ASP A 34 5.11 -0.50 -25.82
N TRP A 35 5.64 -0.96 -24.67
CA TRP A 35 6.49 -0.16 -23.77
C TRP A 35 5.81 1.07 -23.14
N LYS A 36 4.48 1.13 -23.19
CA LYS A 36 3.68 2.23 -22.62
C LYS A 36 2.67 1.70 -21.61
N VAL A 37 2.56 2.41 -20.49
CA VAL A 37 1.47 2.20 -19.54
C VAL A 37 0.24 2.91 -20.10
N SER A 38 -0.82 2.15 -20.35
CA SER A 38 -2.10 2.69 -20.78
C SER A 38 -2.92 3.19 -19.59
N TYR A 39 -3.90 4.05 -19.87
CA TYR A 39 -4.89 4.47 -18.89
C TYR A 39 -6.12 3.55 -18.85
N SER A 40 -6.07 2.38 -19.50
CA SER A 40 -7.23 1.48 -19.72
C SER A 40 -6.90 0.04 -19.30
N GLY A 41 -7.93 -0.74 -18.97
CA GLY A 41 -7.84 -2.13 -18.53
C GLY A 41 -9.10 -2.53 -17.77
N PRO A 42 -9.23 -3.82 -17.38
CA PRO A 42 -10.35 -4.30 -16.58
C PRO A 42 -10.53 -3.48 -15.30
N THR A 43 -11.78 -3.35 -14.86
CA THR A 43 -12.13 -2.64 -13.62
C THR A 43 -12.94 -3.55 -12.73
N CYS A 44 -12.53 -3.67 -11.47
CA CYS A 44 -13.27 -4.38 -10.43
C CYS A 44 -14.07 -3.41 -9.59
N ILE A 45 -15.26 -3.81 -9.19
CA ILE A 45 -16.07 -3.10 -8.20
C ILE A 45 -16.57 -4.10 -7.18
N LEU A 46 -16.17 -3.90 -5.92
CA LEU A 46 -16.66 -4.69 -4.80
C LEU A 46 -17.63 -3.83 -4.00
N ILE A 47 -18.86 -4.30 -3.85
CA ILE A 47 -19.95 -3.57 -3.21
C ILE A 47 -20.17 -4.17 -1.82
N ARG A 48 -20.09 -3.34 -0.78
CA ARG A 48 -20.22 -3.77 0.62
C ARG A 48 -21.19 -2.88 1.38
N ARG A 49 -21.67 -3.36 2.53
CA ARG A 49 -22.45 -2.55 3.46
C ARG A 49 -21.53 -1.81 4.43
N GLY A 50 -21.43 -0.49 4.30
CA GLY A 50 -20.46 0.34 5.02
C GLY A 50 -20.63 0.36 6.55
N ALA A 51 -21.85 0.14 7.06
CA ALA A 51 -22.10 0.10 8.51
C ALA A 51 -21.50 -1.12 9.22
N ILE A 52 -21.27 -2.22 8.49
CA ILE A 52 -20.72 -3.48 9.04
C ILE A 52 -19.28 -3.68 8.58
N ASP A 53 -18.97 -3.22 7.37
CA ASP A 53 -17.70 -3.43 6.73
C ASP A 53 -17.13 -2.10 6.25
N SER A 54 -16.35 -1.48 7.12
CA SER A 54 -15.75 -0.16 6.88
C SER A 54 -14.59 -0.23 5.91
N SER A 55 -14.37 0.87 5.17
CA SER A 55 -13.14 1.06 4.40
C SER A 55 -11.95 1.14 5.36
N THR A 56 -11.06 0.15 5.31
CA THR A 56 -9.83 0.12 6.11
C THR A 56 -8.68 -0.38 5.25
N ALA A 57 -7.44 -0.07 5.63
CA ALA A 57 -6.24 -0.58 4.96
C ALA A 57 -6.26 -2.12 4.80
N GLU A 58 -6.81 -2.84 5.78
CA GLU A 58 -6.94 -4.29 5.75
C GLU A 58 -8.05 -4.76 4.80
N THR A 59 -9.18 -4.05 4.75
CA THR A 59 -10.25 -4.32 3.77
C THR A 59 -9.73 -4.12 2.35
N HIS A 60 -9.03 -3.01 2.07
CA HIS A 60 -8.40 -2.75 0.77
C HIS A 60 -7.38 -3.85 0.40
N ARG A 61 -6.62 -4.36 1.38
CA ARG A 61 -5.70 -5.48 1.20
C ARG A 61 -6.43 -6.75 0.76
N GLN A 62 -7.48 -7.13 1.48
CA GLN A 62 -8.25 -8.34 1.18
C GLN A 62 -8.92 -8.25 -0.20
N ASP A 63 -9.48 -7.09 -0.50
CA ASP A 63 -10.10 -6.79 -1.79
C ASP A 63 -9.09 -6.89 -2.95
N LEU A 64 -7.90 -6.31 -2.79
CA LEU A 64 -6.81 -6.43 -3.76
C LEU A 64 -6.42 -7.90 -3.97
N ILE A 65 -6.24 -8.67 -2.90
CA ILE A 65 -5.83 -10.08 -2.99
C ILE A 65 -6.90 -10.93 -3.67
N LYS A 66 -8.17 -10.73 -3.33
CA LYS A 66 -9.31 -11.38 -3.99
C LYS A 66 -9.30 -11.07 -5.48
N TYR A 67 -9.03 -9.83 -5.86
CA TYR A 67 -9.00 -9.41 -7.25
C TYR A 67 -7.81 -9.99 -8.02
N LEU A 68 -6.61 -10.01 -7.43
CA LEU A 68 -5.42 -10.61 -8.03
C LEU A 68 -5.63 -12.10 -8.35
N HIS A 69 -6.45 -12.81 -7.57
CA HIS A 69 -6.76 -14.24 -7.77
C HIS A 69 -8.02 -14.49 -8.61
N HIS A 70 -8.69 -13.44 -9.10
CA HIS A 70 -9.89 -13.61 -9.91
C HIS A 70 -9.55 -14.20 -11.29
N ASP A 71 -10.36 -15.15 -11.79
CA ASP A 71 -10.06 -15.86 -13.05
C ASP A 71 -9.92 -14.92 -14.25
N LYS A 72 -10.84 -13.96 -14.39
CA LYS A 72 -10.77 -12.90 -15.43
C LYS A 72 -9.51 -12.01 -15.32
N MET A 73 -8.78 -12.05 -14.22
CA MET A 73 -7.57 -11.26 -13.97
C MET A 73 -6.27 -12.02 -14.23
N ARG A 74 -6.37 -13.31 -14.54
CA ARG A 74 -5.21 -14.20 -14.72
C ARG A 74 -4.24 -13.65 -15.76
N ASP A 75 -4.73 -13.23 -16.92
CA ASP A 75 -3.88 -12.73 -18.02
C ASP A 75 -3.17 -11.41 -17.69
N TYR A 76 -3.66 -10.66 -16.70
CA TYR A 76 -3.13 -9.35 -16.33
C TYR A 76 -2.10 -9.42 -15.22
N PHE A 77 -2.32 -10.27 -14.23
CA PHE A 77 -1.47 -10.34 -13.03
C PHE A 77 -0.65 -11.61 -12.92
N TRP A 78 -0.96 -12.66 -13.67
CA TRP A 78 -0.24 -13.93 -13.60
C TRP A 78 0.75 -14.10 -14.74
N SER A 79 1.83 -14.83 -14.44
CA SER A 79 2.80 -15.32 -15.41
C SER A 79 3.41 -16.59 -14.84
N ASN A 80 3.57 -17.65 -15.63
CA ASN A 80 4.15 -18.93 -15.17
C ASN A 80 3.51 -19.46 -13.86
N ASN A 81 2.17 -19.44 -13.81
CA ASN A 81 1.36 -19.93 -12.68
C ASN A 81 1.67 -19.26 -11.32
N ARG A 82 2.12 -18.00 -11.35
CA ARG A 82 2.30 -17.15 -10.17
C ARG A 82 1.89 -15.71 -10.45
N ILE A 83 1.62 -14.94 -9.40
CA ILE A 83 1.47 -13.49 -9.51
C ILE A 83 2.81 -12.87 -9.96
N LYS A 84 2.72 -11.87 -10.83
CA LYS A 84 3.86 -11.07 -11.30
C LYS A 84 4.60 -10.51 -10.09
N PRO A 85 5.94 -10.67 -10.03
CA PRO A 85 6.72 -10.41 -8.83
C PRO A 85 6.81 -8.94 -8.42
N VAL A 86 6.47 -8.00 -9.31
CA VAL A 86 6.50 -6.57 -9.03
C VAL A 86 5.08 -6.02 -9.14
N LEU A 87 4.58 -5.46 -8.04
CA LEU A 87 3.24 -4.87 -7.96
C LEU A 87 3.34 -3.37 -7.70
N VAL A 88 2.62 -2.58 -8.50
CA VAL A 88 2.50 -1.12 -8.34
C VAL A 88 1.03 -0.79 -8.13
N VAL A 89 0.71 -0.13 -7.02
CA VAL A 89 -0.64 0.27 -6.63
C VAL A 89 -0.69 1.79 -6.57
N PHE A 90 -1.64 2.38 -7.30
CA PHE A 90 -1.96 3.80 -7.20
C PHE A 90 -3.26 3.98 -6.42
N SER A 91 -3.22 4.80 -5.39
CA SER A 91 -4.33 5.09 -4.48
C SER A 91 -4.68 6.58 -4.49
N ASP A 92 -5.93 6.90 -4.13
CA ASP A 92 -6.43 8.28 -3.98
C ASP A 92 -5.78 9.04 -2.81
N GLY A 93 -5.13 8.33 -1.88
CA GLY A 93 -4.43 8.91 -0.74
C GLY A 93 -5.32 9.26 0.46
N GLY A 94 -6.53 8.70 0.54
CA GLY A 94 -7.40 8.79 1.70
C GLY A 94 -6.72 8.28 2.99
N PRO A 95 -7.27 8.58 4.18
CA PRO A 95 -6.63 8.22 5.46
C PRO A 95 -6.21 6.75 5.57
N ASP A 96 -7.00 5.85 5.00
CA ASP A 96 -6.82 4.40 5.04
C ASP A 96 -5.99 3.84 3.89
N GLU A 97 -5.59 4.68 2.93
CA GLU A 97 -4.76 4.28 1.79
C GLU A 97 -3.44 5.09 1.70
N ALA A 98 -3.33 6.16 2.48
CA ALA A 98 -2.18 7.05 2.46
C ALA A 98 -0.89 6.27 2.77
N PRO A 99 0.14 6.29 1.89
CA PRO A 99 1.38 5.53 2.05
C PRO A 99 2.13 5.85 3.35
N ARG A 100 1.87 7.03 3.92
CA ARG A 100 2.39 7.44 5.22
C ARG A 100 1.82 6.70 6.41
N ASN A 101 0.69 5.98 6.29
CA ASN A 101 -0.02 5.35 7.42
C ASN A 101 0.63 4.01 7.82
N GLU A 102 0.70 3.72 9.12
CA GLU A 102 1.26 2.46 9.63
C GLU A 102 0.35 1.27 9.27
N LYS A 103 -0.97 1.47 9.25
CA LYS A 103 -1.91 0.41 8.84
C LYS A 103 -1.70 -0.01 7.38
N VAL A 104 -1.48 0.97 6.51
CA VAL A 104 -1.16 0.75 5.09
C VAL A 104 0.19 0.03 4.95
N LEU A 105 1.19 0.44 5.73
CA LEU A 105 2.49 -0.26 5.79
C LEU A 105 2.32 -1.74 6.15
N GLN A 106 1.57 -2.03 7.21
CA GLN A 106 1.33 -3.40 7.65
C GLN A 106 0.57 -4.21 6.60
N ALA A 107 -0.47 -3.64 6.00
CA ALA A 107 -1.23 -4.27 4.93
C ALA A 107 -0.37 -4.58 3.69
N ALA A 108 0.50 -3.65 3.30
CA ALA A 108 1.44 -3.84 2.20
C ALA A 108 2.47 -4.93 2.51
N VAL A 109 3.08 -4.94 3.70
CA VAL A 109 4.05 -5.97 4.09
C VAL A 109 3.41 -7.36 4.15
N LYS A 110 2.19 -7.48 4.70
CA LYS A 110 1.44 -8.74 4.71
C LYS A 110 1.21 -9.25 3.29
N SER A 111 0.81 -8.36 2.37
CA SER A 111 0.59 -8.72 0.96
C SER A 111 1.89 -9.12 0.26
N PHE A 112 2.95 -8.35 0.48
CA PHE A 112 4.29 -8.59 -0.06
C PHE A 112 4.81 -9.98 0.31
N LYS A 113 4.74 -10.35 1.59
CA LYS A 113 5.16 -11.66 2.09
C LYS A 113 4.28 -12.79 1.57
N MET A 114 2.95 -12.64 1.66
CA MET A 114 1.99 -13.66 1.26
C MET A 114 2.06 -13.99 -0.23
N LEU A 115 2.31 -12.99 -1.09
CA LEU A 115 2.40 -13.17 -2.54
C LEU A 115 3.83 -13.47 -3.02
N ASP A 116 4.81 -13.53 -2.11
CA ASP A 116 6.24 -13.67 -2.42
C ASP A 116 6.71 -12.67 -3.51
N LEU A 117 6.33 -11.40 -3.34
CA LEU A 117 6.70 -10.34 -4.29
C LEU A 117 8.17 -9.97 -4.16
N ASP A 118 8.79 -9.61 -5.27
CA ASP A 118 10.11 -9.00 -5.28
C ASP A 118 10.07 -7.52 -4.92
N ALA A 119 9.00 -6.83 -5.32
CA ALA A 119 8.74 -5.46 -4.92
C ALA A 119 7.25 -5.13 -4.92
N MET A 120 6.85 -4.30 -3.96
CA MET A 120 5.53 -3.68 -3.89
C MET A 120 5.69 -2.17 -3.70
N PHE A 121 5.09 -1.41 -4.60
CA PHE A 121 5.06 0.04 -4.56
C PHE A 121 3.62 0.51 -4.35
N VAL A 122 3.38 1.28 -3.30
CA VAL A 122 2.08 1.90 -3.01
C VAL A 122 2.25 3.41 -3.11
N CYS A 123 1.69 3.99 -4.15
CA CYS A 123 1.85 5.38 -4.52
C CYS A 123 0.52 6.12 -4.41
N THR A 124 0.58 7.39 -4.01
CA THR A 124 -0.57 8.30 -4.11
C THR A 124 -0.14 9.60 -4.78
N ASN A 125 -1.10 10.25 -5.42
CA ASN A 125 -0.88 11.56 -6.00
C ASN A 125 -0.78 12.64 -4.92
N ALA A 126 -0.08 13.73 -5.24
CA ALA A 126 -0.10 14.91 -4.38
C ALA A 126 -1.51 15.54 -4.34
N PRO A 127 -1.86 16.30 -3.29
CA PRO A 127 -3.13 17.02 -3.24
C PRO A 127 -3.38 17.84 -4.50
N HIS A 128 -4.64 17.92 -4.92
CA HIS A 128 -5.09 18.61 -6.15
C HIS A 128 -4.62 17.99 -7.48
N GLN A 129 -4.05 16.78 -7.46
CA GLN A 129 -3.71 16.03 -8.68
C GLN A 129 -4.70 14.88 -8.97
N SER A 130 -5.88 14.89 -8.33
CA SER A 130 -6.92 13.87 -8.45
C SER A 130 -7.41 13.70 -9.90
N ALA A 131 -7.53 14.79 -10.66
CA ALA A 131 -7.82 14.78 -12.10
C ALA A 131 -6.80 13.98 -12.96
N ARG A 132 -5.60 13.73 -12.44
CA ARG A 132 -4.57 12.90 -13.09
C ARG A 132 -4.63 11.44 -12.68
N ASN A 133 -5.41 11.08 -11.65
CA ASN A 133 -5.63 9.71 -11.22
C ASN A 133 -6.38 8.92 -12.32
N PRO A 134 -5.76 7.88 -12.92
CA PRO A 134 -6.38 7.08 -13.95
C PRO A 134 -7.67 6.39 -13.49
N VAL A 135 -7.76 6.02 -12.21
CA VAL A 135 -8.93 5.32 -11.65
C VAL A 135 -10.11 6.28 -11.54
N GLU A 136 -9.91 7.47 -10.97
CA GLU A 136 -10.98 8.48 -10.84
C GLU A 136 -11.59 8.85 -12.21
N ARG A 137 -10.77 8.98 -13.25
CA ARG A 137 -11.28 9.23 -14.61
C ARG A 137 -12.19 8.12 -15.13
N ARG A 138 -11.95 6.86 -14.76
CA ARG A 138 -12.80 5.73 -15.16
C ARG A 138 -14.13 5.73 -14.42
N MET A 139 -14.13 6.21 -13.17
CA MET A 139 -15.34 6.25 -12.34
C MET A 139 -16.44 7.13 -12.92
N ALA A 140 -16.10 8.15 -13.71
CA ALA A 140 -17.09 8.99 -14.39
C ALA A 140 -18.06 8.18 -15.28
N THR A 141 -17.61 7.09 -15.90
CA THR A 141 -18.49 6.21 -16.70
C THR A 141 -19.47 5.46 -15.79
N LEU A 142 -19.00 4.99 -14.63
CA LEU A 142 -19.82 4.26 -13.67
C LEU A 142 -20.94 5.14 -13.09
N SER A 143 -20.66 6.43 -12.86
CA SER A 143 -21.67 7.39 -12.38
C SER A 143 -22.83 7.58 -13.37
N ARG A 144 -22.57 7.46 -14.68
CA ARG A 144 -23.61 7.56 -15.71
C ARG A 144 -24.64 6.44 -15.57
N ASP A 145 -24.19 5.22 -15.27
CA ASP A 145 -25.06 4.05 -15.15
C ASP A 145 -25.99 4.15 -13.93
N LEU A 146 -25.64 4.99 -12.96
CA LEU A 146 -26.46 5.27 -11.77
C LEU A 146 -27.47 6.39 -12.00
N CYS A 147 -27.34 7.15 -13.07
CA CYS A 147 -28.20 8.30 -13.31
C CYS A 147 -29.64 7.84 -13.53
N GLY A 148 -30.53 8.18 -12.58
CA GLY A 148 -31.92 7.75 -12.60
C GLY A 148 -32.18 6.31 -12.14
N LEU A 149 -31.15 5.61 -11.65
CA LEU A 149 -31.30 4.26 -11.10
C LEU A 149 -32.05 4.33 -9.76
N ILE A 150 -33.17 3.62 -9.67
CA ILE A 150 -33.94 3.45 -8.44
C ILE A 150 -33.80 2.00 -7.99
N ILE A 151 -33.14 1.79 -6.86
CA ILE A 151 -32.98 0.48 -6.24
C ILE A 151 -34.01 0.34 -5.12
N PRO A 152 -34.90 -0.67 -5.16
CA PRO A 152 -35.84 -0.91 -4.07
C PRO A 152 -35.09 -1.25 -2.78
N HIS A 153 -35.44 -0.60 -1.68
CA HIS A 153 -34.82 -0.80 -0.36
C HIS A 153 -35.44 -1.96 0.45
N ASP A 154 -36.51 -2.55 -0.06
CA ASP A 154 -37.40 -3.48 0.63
C ASP A 154 -37.76 -4.69 -0.26
N VAL A 155 -36.85 -5.11 -1.13
CA VAL A 155 -37.03 -6.27 -2.03
C VAL A 155 -37.53 -7.52 -1.29
N CYS A 156 -37.06 -7.74 -0.06
CA CYS A 156 -37.43 -8.87 0.79
C CYS A 156 -38.58 -8.53 1.77
N GLY A 157 -39.09 -7.30 1.76
CA GLY A 157 -40.06 -6.76 2.71
C GLY A 157 -39.53 -5.55 3.49
N THR A 158 -40.46 -4.81 4.10
CA THR A 158 -40.13 -3.58 4.84
C THR A 158 -39.45 -3.89 6.17
N HIS A 159 -38.21 -3.43 6.31
CA HIS A 159 -37.41 -3.56 7.54
C HIS A 159 -37.40 -2.29 8.40
N LEU A 160 -38.18 -1.27 8.00
CA LEU A 160 -38.25 0.06 8.59
C LEU A 160 -39.61 0.32 9.22
N ASP A 161 -39.65 1.08 10.32
CA ASP A 161 -40.89 1.64 10.86
C ASP A 161 -41.38 2.87 10.07
N ALA A 162 -42.51 3.44 10.49
CA ALA A 162 -43.08 4.65 9.88
C ALA A 162 -42.16 5.88 9.98
N GLN A 163 -41.15 5.86 10.85
CA GLN A 163 -40.14 6.91 11.01
C GLN A 163 -38.84 6.60 10.26
N GLY A 164 -38.76 5.48 9.53
CA GLY A 164 -37.57 5.07 8.78
C GLY A 164 -36.45 4.47 9.65
N ARG A 165 -36.76 3.98 10.85
CA ARG A 165 -35.81 3.29 11.74
C ARG A 165 -35.88 1.79 11.50
N THR A 166 -34.73 1.12 11.54
CA THR A 166 -34.63 -0.33 11.39
C THR A 166 -35.33 -1.05 12.55
N ILE A 167 -36.33 -1.86 12.22
CA ILE A 167 -37.03 -2.75 13.17
C ILE A 167 -36.61 -4.22 13.01
N ASP A 168 -36.10 -4.60 11.84
CA ASP A 168 -35.61 -5.96 11.56
C ASP A 168 -34.22 -5.90 10.92
N THR A 169 -33.19 -6.15 11.74
CA THR A 169 -31.79 -6.13 11.30
C THR A 169 -31.41 -7.31 10.39
N VAL A 170 -32.14 -8.42 10.47
CA VAL A 170 -31.91 -9.60 9.62
C VAL A 170 -32.48 -9.33 8.24
N LEU A 171 -33.68 -8.79 8.17
CA LEU A 171 -34.33 -8.41 6.92
C LEU A 171 -33.60 -7.24 6.24
N GLU A 172 -33.14 -6.28 7.02
CA GLU A 172 -32.27 -5.21 6.55
C GLU A 172 -31.02 -5.76 5.84
N LYS A 173 -30.30 -6.73 6.44
CA LYS A 173 -29.13 -7.36 5.80
C LYS A 173 -29.49 -8.00 4.45
N LYS A 174 -30.62 -8.71 4.37
CA LYS A 174 -31.10 -9.31 3.12
C LYS A 174 -31.44 -8.26 2.06
N ASN A 175 -32.05 -7.14 2.47
CA ASN A 175 -32.37 -6.04 1.57
C ASN A 175 -31.11 -5.34 1.05
N PHE A 176 -30.08 -5.14 1.87
CA PHE A 176 -28.79 -4.61 1.42
C PHE A 176 -28.07 -5.54 0.45
N GLU A 177 -28.11 -6.84 0.71
CA GLU A 177 -27.57 -7.82 -0.21
C GLU A 177 -28.30 -7.80 -1.55
N ALA A 178 -29.63 -7.73 -1.55
CA ALA A 178 -30.42 -7.58 -2.77
C ALA A 178 -30.06 -6.30 -3.53
N ALA A 179 -30.00 -5.16 -2.84
CA ALA A 179 -29.63 -3.88 -3.44
C ALA A 179 -28.20 -3.90 -4.02
N GLY A 180 -27.25 -4.48 -3.28
CA GLY A 180 -25.86 -4.61 -3.73
C GLY A 180 -25.71 -5.55 -4.92
N ARG A 181 -26.51 -6.62 -5.01
CA ARG A 181 -26.54 -7.53 -6.17
C ARG A 181 -27.14 -6.86 -7.41
N ILE A 182 -28.25 -6.13 -7.26
CA ILE A 182 -28.83 -5.32 -8.36
C ILE A 182 -27.79 -4.34 -8.88
N LEU A 183 -27.08 -3.67 -7.98
CA LEU A 183 -26.04 -2.73 -8.36
C LEU A 183 -24.85 -3.41 -9.05
N ALA A 184 -24.45 -4.60 -8.59
CA ALA A 184 -23.44 -5.41 -9.25
C ALA A 184 -23.86 -5.75 -10.68
N GLU A 185 -25.11 -6.20 -10.88
CA GLU A 185 -25.63 -6.53 -12.22
C GLU A 185 -25.67 -5.34 -13.18
N VAL A 186 -25.93 -4.12 -12.67
CA VAL A 186 -25.90 -2.90 -13.48
C VAL A 186 -24.48 -2.68 -14.02
N TRP A 187 -23.48 -2.72 -13.15
CA TRP A 187 -22.10 -2.44 -13.57
C TRP A 187 -21.40 -3.60 -14.26
N ASP A 188 -21.78 -4.85 -14.02
CA ASP A 188 -21.20 -6.00 -14.73
C ASP A 188 -21.54 -5.96 -16.24
N ARG A 189 -22.56 -5.18 -16.63
CA ARG A 189 -22.92 -4.90 -18.03
C ARG A 189 -22.14 -3.72 -18.62
N THR A 190 -21.37 -3.00 -17.81
CA THR A 190 -20.64 -1.81 -18.23
C THR A 190 -19.32 -2.20 -18.89
N VAL A 191 -18.98 -1.51 -19.98
CA VAL A 191 -17.70 -1.64 -20.67
C VAL A 191 -16.99 -0.30 -20.64
N ILE A 192 -15.76 -0.28 -20.12
CA ILE A 192 -14.92 0.92 -20.02
C ILE A 192 -13.73 0.76 -20.95
N ASN A 193 -13.64 1.61 -21.98
CA ASN A 193 -12.54 1.61 -22.96
C ASN A 193 -12.29 0.22 -23.60
N GLY A 194 -13.37 -0.54 -23.86
CA GLY A 194 -13.31 -1.89 -24.43
C GLY A 194 -13.01 -3.00 -23.43
N PHE A 195 -12.91 -2.71 -22.14
CA PHE A 195 -12.73 -3.71 -21.09
C PHE A 195 -14.00 -3.88 -20.27
N GLU A 196 -14.34 -5.13 -19.97
CA GLU A 196 -15.44 -5.47 -19.07
C GLU A 196 -15.18 -4.95 -17.65
N VAL A 197 -16.26 -4.54 -17.00
CA VAL A 197 -16.28 -4.29 -15.55
C VAL A 197 -16.69 -5.59 -14.86
N ILE A 198 -16.03 -5.91 -13.75
CA ILE A 198 -16.34 -7.05 -12.90
C ILE A 198 -16.92 -6.49 -11.61
N ALA A 199 -18.22 -6.64 -11.41
CA ALA A 199 -18.88 -6.11 -10.24
C ALA A 199 -19.48 -7.23 -9.40
N GLN A 200 -19.28 -7.19 -8.08
CA GLN A 200 -19.84 -8.17 -7.16
C GLN A 200 -20.20 -7.58 -5.80
N TYR A 201 -21.31 -8.05 -5.25
CA TYR A 201 -21.61 -7.84 -3.84
C TYR A 201 -20.73 -8.74 -2.98
N VAL A 202 -20.12 -8.16 -1.94
CA VAL A 202 -19.32 -8.90 -0.97
C VAL A 202 -20.08 -8.94 0.36
N PRO A 203 -20.50 -10.13 0.83
CA PRO A 203 -21.16 -10.24 2.11
C PRO A 203 -20.18 -9.89 3.25
N PRO A 204 -20.69 -9.32 4.36
CA PRO A 204 -19.84 -9.02 5.51
C PRO A 204 -19.19 -10.30 6.03
N ALA A 205 -17.90 -10.21 6.37
CA ALA A 205 -17.18 -11.35 6.94
C ALA A 205 -17.84 -11.82 8.25
N SER A 206 -17.95 -13.13 8.44
CA SER A 206 -18.52 -13.75 9.66
C SER A 206 -17.69 -13.50 10.92
N THR A 207 -16.49 -12.94 10.78
CA THR A 207 -15.62 -12.56 11.89
C THR A 207 -14.81 -11.37 11.42
N ALA A 208 -14.86 -10.25 12.14
CA ALA A 208 -13.95 -9.13 11.91
C ALA A 208 -12.53 -9.70 12.08
N ALA A 209 -11.79 -9.84 10.99
CA ALA A 209 -10.41 -10.26 11.05
C ALA A 209 -9.68 -9.29 11.98
N SER A 210 -9.18 -9.78 13.11
CA SER A 210 -8.43 -8.94 14.02
C SER A 210 -7.21 -8.40 13.27
N GLU A 211 -6.98 -7.10 13.35
CA GLU A 211 -5.76 -6.46 12.85
C GLU A 211 -4.58 -7.01 13.65
N SER A 212 -4.05 -8.18 13.28
CA SER A 212 -2.84 -8.71 13.90
C SER A 212 -1.68 -7.82 13.48
N THR A 213 -1.15 -7.07 14.43
CA THR A 213 0.06 -6.28 14.19
C THR A 213 1.24 -7.25 14.25
N GLU A 214 1.65 -7.79 13.10
CA GLU A 214 2.97 -8.39 13.01
C GLU A 214 4.00 -7.29 13.25
N ALA A 215 4.62 -7.32 14.43
CA ALA A 215 5.75 -6.47 14.73
C ALA A 215 6.94 -6.95 13.88
N ASN A 216 7.03 -6.46 12.64
CA ASN A 216 8.22 -6.72 11.83
C ASN A 216 9.44 -6.17 12.56
N ASP A 217 10.50 -6.98 12.63
CA ASP A 217 11.78 -6.61 13.19
C ASP A 217 12.27 -5.27 12.61
N VAL A 218 12.86 -4.45 13.47
CA VAL A 218 13.35 -3.12 13.13
C VAL A 218 14.44 -3.21 12.05
N LEU A 219 15.30 -4.23 12.10
CA LEU A 219 16.32 -4.48 11.08
C LEU A 219 15.69 -4.84 9.73
N TRP A 220 14.69 -5.72 9.73
CA TRP A 220 13.96 -6.06 8.51
C TRP A 220 13.29 -4.82 7.90
N ARG A 221 12.59 -4.01 8.70
CA ARG A 221 11.97 -2.78 8.21
C ARG A 221 13.00 -1.82 7.62
N ASP A 222 14.16 -1.68 8.27
CA ASP A 222 15.21 -0.80 7.77
C ASP A 222 15.75 -1.27 6.41
N ARG A 223 15.93 -2.58 6.24
CA ARG A 223 16.45 -3.18 5.00
C ARG A 223 15.44 -3.16 3.85
N HIS A 224 14.16 -3.39 4.13
CA HIS A 224 13.14 -3.68 3.11
C HIS A 224 12.21 -2.53 2.77
N ILE A 225 12.11 -1.51 3.64
CA ILE A 225 11.08 -0.49 3.53
C ILE A 225 11.71 0.87 3.25
N LEU A 226 11.26 1.50 2.16
CA LEU A 226 11.49 2.92 1.90
C LEU A 226 10.15 3.64 1.86
N GLN A 227 9.95 4.56 2.81
CA GLN A 227 8.70 5.31 2.96
C GLN A 227 8.94 6.80 2.82
N SER A 228 8.09 7.45 2.04
CA SER A 228 8.02 8.90 1.82
C SER A 228 6.58 9.38 1.99
N LYS A 229 6.33 10.67 1.78
CA LYS A 229 4.96 11.21 1.90
C LYS A 229 3.96 10.57 0.93
N TYR A 230 4.41 10.29 -0.30
CA TYR A 230 3.56 9.90 -1.43
C TYR A 230 3.82 8.50 -1.95
N CYS A 231 4.83 7.81 -1.40
CA CYS A 231 5.24 6.49 -1.88
C CYS A 231 5.75 5.63 -0.72
N LEU A 232 5.19 4.43 -0.61
CA LEU A 232 5.66 3.34 0.22
C LEU A 232 6.23 2.26 -0.70
N GLN A 233 7.43 1.81 -0.41
CA GLN A 233 8.13 0.79 -1.19
C GLN A 233 8.57 -0.34 -0.25
N VAL A 234 8.24 -1.57 -0.62
CA VAL A 234 8.70 -2.79 0.05
C VAL A 234 9.42 -3.64 -0.98
N VAL A 235 10.70 -3.96 -0.77
CA VAL A 235 11.55 -4.61 -1.77
C VAL A 235 12.35 -5.75 -1.15
N LYS A 236 12.51 -6.87 -1.85
CA LYS A 236 13.39 -7.98 -1.42
C LYS A 236 14.86 -7.53 -1.37
N CYS A 237 15.57 -8.00 -0.35
CA CYS A 237 17.01 -7.89 -0.27
C CYS A 237 17.68 -9.10 -0.96
N GLN A 238 19.00 -9.04 -1.13
CA GLN A 238 19.78 -10.13 -1.74
C GLN A 238 20.24 -11.19 -0.73
N ASP A 239 19.97 -10.99 0.56
CA ASP A 239 20.32 -11.95 1.61
C ASP A 239 19.33 -13.12 1.60
N GLU A 240 19.80 -14.30 1.17
CA GLU A 240 19.02 -15.53 1.05
C GLU A 240 18.55 -16.08 2.41
N SER A 241 19.21 -15.70 3.51
CA SER A 241 18.72 -16.03 4.86
C SER A 241 17.48 -15.19 5.24
N CYS A 242 17.24 -14.10 4.52
CA CYS A 242 16.19 -13.13 4.81
C CYS A 242 15.04 -13.16 3.79
N CYS A 243 15.33 -13.32 2.50
CA CYS A 243 14.35 -13.36 1.42
C CYS A 243 14.60 -14.52 0.47
N SER A 244 13.52 -15.03 -0.13
CA SER A 244 13.62 -15.89 -1.30
C SER A 244 14.34 -15.16 -2.46
N PRO A 245 14.99 -15.89 -3.38
CA PRO A 245 15.66 -15.29 -4.52
C PRO A 245 14.71 -14.40 -5.35
N MET A 246 15.23 -13.26 -5.82
CA MET A 246 14.49 -12.35 -6.70
C MET A 246 14.30 -12.98 -8.08
N ILE A 247 13.07 -13.00 -8.58
CA ILE A 247 12.74 -13.59 -9.89
C ILE A 247 12.73 -12.55 -11.00
N SER A 248 12.37 -11.31 -10.66
CA SER A 248 12.33 -10.17 -11.55
C SER A 248 13.73 -9.64 -11.85
N ARG A 249 13.84 -8.96 -12.99
CA ARG A 249 15.02 -8.20 -13.38
C ARG A 249 15.01 -6.77 -12.82
N LEU A 250 14.28 -6.52 -11.73
CA LEU A 250 14.10 -5.17 -11.18
C LEU A 250 15.44 -4.49 -10.90
N ARG A 251 16.41 -5.26 -10.37
CA ARG A 251 17.75 -4.76 -10.03
C ARG A 251 18.65 -4.44 -11.23
N LEU A 252 18.27 -4.82 -12.45
CA LEU A 252 18.95 -4.33 -13.65
C LEU A 252 18.65 -2.83 -13.91
N TYR A 253 17.54 -2.33 -13.39
CA TYR A 253 17.08 -0.95 -13.61
C TYR A 253 17.13 -0.10 -12.34
N LEU A 254 16.99 -0.74 -11.17
CA LEU A 254 17.04 -0.11 -9.86
C LEU A 254 18.05 -0.87 -9.01
N GLU A 255 19.29 -0.37 -8.89
CA GLU A 255 20.40 -1.07 -8.22
C GLU A 255 20.01 -1.67 -6.85
N ASP A 256 19.36 -0.86 -6.01
CA ASP A 256 18.88 -1.27 -4.69
C ASP A 256 17.45 -1.84 -4.70
N GLY A 257 16.80 -1.85 -5.87
CA GLY A 257 15.41 -2.25 -6.10
C GLY A 257 14.38 -1.18 -5.71
N PHE A 258 14.80 -0.13 -5.00
CA PHE A 258 13.96 1.02 -4.67
C PHE A 258 13.91 2.03 -5.81
N LEU A 259 12.74 2.63 -6.01
CA LEU A 259 12.59 3.82 -6.85
C LEU A 259 13.40 4.97 -6.26
N PRO A 260 14.18 5.68 -7.09
CA PRO A 260 14.95 6.82 -6.64
C PRO A 260 14.03 7.96 -6.19
N ALA A 261 14.60 8.88 -5.42
CA ALA A 261 13.93 10.13 -5.08
C ALA A 261 13.46 10.86 -6.33
N PRO A 262 12.30 11.57 -6.29
CA PRO A 262 11.90 12.45 -7.37
C PRO A 262 13.02 13.43 -7.68
N VAL A 263 13.51 13.42 -8.92
CA VAL A 263 14.53 14.36 -9.40
C VAL A 263 13.83 15.51 -10.09
N MET A 264 14.05 16.74 -9.61
CA MET A 264 13.59 17.92 -10.32
C MET A 264 14.43 18.12 -11.57
N PHE A 265 13.77 18.40 -12.69
CA PHE A 265 14.43 18.86 -13.91
C PHE A 265 14.20 20.35 -14.09
N ARG A 266 15.22 21.08 -14.52
CA ARG A 266 15.11 22.46 -15.01
C ARG A 266 15.46 22.48 -16.49
N HIS A 267 14.89 23.42 -17.24
CA HIS A 267 15.40 23.73 -18.56
C HIS A 267 16.68 24.57 -18.41
N GLY A 268 17.82 23.98 -18.72
CA GLY A 268 19.10 24.66 -18.89
C GLY A 268 19.33 25.06 -20.34
N LEU A 269 20.48 25.72 -20.59
CA LEU A 269 20.89 26.19 -21.92
C LEU A 269 21.00 25.07 -22.97
N TYR A 270 21.22 23.83 -22.52
CA TYR A 270 21.40 22.66 -23.40
C TYR A 270 20.28 21.62 -23.30
N GLY A 271 19.16 21.93 -22.62
CA GLY A 271 18.02 21.01 -22.48
C GLY A 271 17.59 20.79 -21.03
N LEU A 272 16.95 19.65 -20.76
CA LEU A 272 16.52 19.29 -19.40
C LEU A 272 17.73 18.84 -18.55
N GLU A 273 18.04 19.62 -17.52
CA GLU A 273 19.09 19.33 -16.54
C GLU A 273 18.45 18.83 -15.24
N ALA A 274 18.90 17.68 -14.74
CA ALA A 274 18.53 17.18 -13.42
C ALA A 274 19.19 18.02 -12.32
N PHE A 275 18.42 18.44 -11.31
CA PHE A 275 18.96 18.96 -10.06
C PHE A 275 19.61 17.81 -9.27
N LYS A 276 20.59 18.12 -8.42
CA LYS A 276 21.28 17.11 -7.60
C LYS A 276 20.25 16.25 -6.84
N PRO A 277 20.34 14.91 -6.88
CA PRO A 277 19.39 14.05 -6.18
C PRO A 277 19.39 14.40 -4.70
N CYS A 278 18.21 14.71 -4.17
CA CYS A 278 18.00 15.06 -2.78
C CYS A 278 17.00 14.05 -2.19
N PRO A 279 17.06 13.74 -0.87
CA PRO A 279 16.15 12.79 -0.23
C PRO A 279 14.69 13.02 -0.62
N ASN A 280 13.93 11.93 -0.76
CA ASN A 280 12.58 11.83 -1.37
C ASN A 280 11.61 13.01 -1.17
N ASP A 281 11.70 13.73 -0.06
CA ASP A 281 10.76 14.79 0.34
C ASP A 281 11.35 16.22 0.37
N TYR A 282 12.59 16.45 -0.10
CA TYR A 282 13.28 17.78 -0.07
C TYR A 282 12.59 18.89 -0.85
N TYR A 283 11.71 18.52 -1.78
CA TYR A 283 10.94 19.46 -2.60
C TYR A 283 9.46 19.46 -2.26
N CYS A 284 9.03 18.71 -1.25
CA CYS A 284 7.67 18.79 -0.75
C CYS A 284 7.56 20.04 0.16
N PRO A 285 6.87 21.12 -0.24
CA PRO A 285 6.89 22.38 0.52
C PRO A 285 6.43 22.22 1.97
N SER A 286 5.57 21.24 2.24
CA SER A 286 5.09 20.90 3.58
C SER A 286 6.08 20.12 4.45
N VAL A 287 7.14 19.54 3.88
CA VAL A 287 8.13 18.71 4.61
C VAL A 287 9.45 19.45 4.81
N ILE A 288 9.77 20.41 3.93
CA ILE A 288 11.00 21.23 4.01
C ILE A 288 11.32 21.75 5.43
N PRO A 289 10.35 22.29 6.21
CA PRO A 289 10.66 22.81 7.55
C PRO A 289 11.13 21.76 8.56
N GLU A 290 10.72 20.51 8.39
CA GLU A 290 10.97 19.41 9.35
C GLU A 290 12.04 18.43 8.88
N LEU A 291 12.56 18.61 7.66
CA LEU A 291 13.35 17.59 6.99
C LEU A 291 14.68 17.28 7.68
N GLN A 292 15.37 18.28 8.22
CA GLN A 292 16.60 18.06 8.98
C GLN A 292 16.38 17.20 10.24
N LYS A 293 15.17 17.25 10.83
CA LYS A 293 14.80 16.49 12.04
C LYS A 293 14.46 15.03 11.74
N LEU A 294 14.45 14.66 10.46
CA LEU A 294 14.02 13.36 9.94
C LEU A 294 15.18 12.55 9.33
N ILE A 295 16.40 13.08 9.38
CA ILE A 295 17.61 12.39 8.91
C ILE A 295 18.34 11.81 10.12
N CYS A 296 18.76 10.55 10.01
CA CYS A 296 19.57 9.93 11.05
C CYS A 296 20.93 10.63 11.15
N PRO A 297 21.35 11.10 12.34
CA PRO A 297 22.61 11.82 12.49
C PRO A 297 23.82 10.92 12.22
N VAL A 298 23.69 9.60 12.42
CA VAL A 298 24.76 8.61 12.26
C VAL A 298 24.90 8.18 10.79
N CYS A 299 23.93 7.46 10.24
CA CYS A 299 24.03 6.88 8.89
C CYS A 299 23.45 7.76 7.77
N LYS A 300 22.97 8.97 8.09
CA LYS A 300 22.35 9.92 7.14
C LYS A 300 21.13 9.42 6.38
N LYS A 301 20.56 8.26 6.77
CA LYS A 301 19.32 7.73 6.22
C LYS A 301 18.13 8.61 6.58
N TYR A 302 17.26 8.85 5.60
CA TYR A 302 16.02 9.63 5.76
C TYR A 302 14.86 8.77 6.28
N PHE A 303 14.03 9.34 7.16
CA PHE A 303 12.82 8.73 7.70
C PHE A 303 11.66 9.69 7.60
N PHE A 304 10.52 9.25 7.05
CA PHE A 304 9.34 10.11 6.97
C PHE A 304 8.74 10.48 8.35
N ARG A 305 8.92 9.65 9.38
CA ARG A 305 8.36 9.85 10.73
C ARG A 305 9.45 9.90 11.79
N LYS A 306 9.34 10.84 12.73
CA LYS A 306 10.22 10.91 13.91
C LYS A 306 10.17 9.62 14.74
N ALA A 307 9.00 9.00 14.89
CA ALA A 307 8.88 7.72 15.59
C ALA A 307 9.67 6.60 14.91
N SER A 308 9.68 6.55 13.57
CA SER A 308 10.49 5.59 12.81
C SER A 308 11.98 5.86 12.96
N LEU A 309 12.38 7.14 12.91
CA LEU A 309 13.76 7.55 13.18
C LEU A 309 14.20 7.13 14.60
N THR A 310 13.36 7.36 15.62
CA THR A 310 13.65 6.96 17.00
C THR A 310 13.82 5.44 17.12
N LYS A 311 13.00 4.65 16.43
CA LYS A 311 13.14 3.18 16.39
C LYS A 311 14.44 2.77 15.70
N HIS A 312 14.75 3.35 14.55
CA HIS A 312 15.98 3.11 13.81
C HIS A 312 17.23 3.50 14.63
N GLY A 313 17.18 4.61 15.37
CA GLY A 313 18.30 5.05 16.22
C GLY A 313 18.73 4.02 17.26
N LYS A 314 17.85 3.08 17.64
CA LYS A 314 18.21 1.96 18.52
C LYS A 314 19.18 0.98 17.87
N ILE A 315 19.16 0.84 16.54
CA ILE A 315 20.12 0.01 15.80
C ILE A 315 21.54 0.51 16.05
N HIS A 316 21.76 1.83 15.95
CA HIS A 316 23.08 2.43 16.17
C HIS A 316 23.54 2.33 17.63
N LYS A 317 22.61 2.41 18.59
CA LYS A 317 22.92 2.20 20.00
C LYS A 317 23.33 0.77 20.28
N ASN A 318 22.60 -0.20 19.73
CA ASN A 318 22.91 -1.62 19.90
C ASN A 318 24.19 -2.02 19.17
N LEU A 319 24.50 -1.43 18.01
CA LEU A 319 25.78 -1.65 17.33
C LEU A 319 26.95 -1.10 18.14
N ALA A 320 26.83 0.09 18.73
CA ALA A 320 27.86 0.62 19.62
C ALA A 320 28.13 -0.32 20.81
N THR A 321 27.08 -0.87 21.42
CA THR A 321 27.22 -1.85 22.52
C THR A 321 27.79 -3.19 22.04
N ILE A 322 27.48 -3.64 20.82
CA ILE A 322 28.08 -4.87 20.24
C ILE A 322 29.57 -4.65 19.92
N PHE A 323 29.95 -3.47 19.44
CA PHE A 323 31.36 -3.13 19.23
C PHE A 323 32.11 -3.02 20.57
N GLU A 324 31.51 -2.41 21.60
CA GLU A 324 32.08 -2.36 22.96
C GLU A 324 32.24 -3.77 23.56
N LEU A 325 31.24 -4.64 23.42
CA LEU A 325 31.33 -6.03 23.90
C LEU A 325 32.31 -6.89 23.08
N ALA A 326 32.42 -6.66 21.78
CA ALA A 326 33.39 -7.34 20.92
C ALA A 326 34.82 -6.86 21.19
N GLU A 327 35.02 -5.57 21.52
CA GLU A 327 36.32 -5.06 21.99
C GLU A 327 36.69 -5.64 23.36
N GLU A 328 35.73 -5.78 24.29
CA GLU A 328 35.96 -6.45 25.58
C GLU A 328 36.25 -7.97 25.43
N GLU A 329 35.59 -8.67 24.50
CA GLU A 329 35.88 -10.08 24.19
C GLU A 329 37.26 -10.26 23.54
N ILE A 330 37.66 -9.36 22.64
CA ILE A 330 39.00 -9.37 22.04
C ILE A 330 40.07 -9.03 23.09
N GLU A 331 39.84 -8.06 23.98
CA GLU A 331 40.77 -7.76 25.08
C GLU A 331 40.90 -8.93 26.06
N THR A 332 39.82 -9.66 26.36
CA THR A 332 39.87 -10.83 27.25
C THR A 332 40.54 -12.07 26.61
N GLU A 333 40.37 -12.30 25.30
CA GLU A 333 41.14 -13.32 24.55
C GLU A 333 42.63 -12.96 24.43
N VAL A 334 42.98 -11.68 24.24
CA VAL A 334 44.38 -11.22 24.19
C VAL A 334 45.03 -11.30 25.58
N VAL A 335 44.32 -10.94 26.66
CA VAL A 335 44.87 -11.04 28.03
C VAL A 335 45.03 -12.51 28.46
N SER A 336 44.09 -13.39 28.13
CA SER A 336 44.20 -14.83 28.46
C SER A 336 45.28 -15.56 27.65
N SER A 337 45.64 -15.08 26.46
CA SER A 337 46.71 -15.64 25.64
C SER A 337 48.12 -15.10 25.99
N ILE A 338 48.21 -14.01 26.75
CA ILE A 338 49.49 -13.46 27.24
C ILE A 338 49.98 -14.20 28.50
N ASP A 339 49.09 -14.82 29.27
CA ASP A 339 49.45 -15.51 30.52
C ASP A 339 50.02 -16.93 30.34
N GLU A 340 49.96 -17.53 29.13
CA GLU A 340 50.50 -18.88 28.87
C GLU A 340 51.82 -18.90 28.07
N GLY A 341 52.34 -17.75 27.63
CA GLY A 341 53.53 -17.65 26.79
C GLY A 341 54.62 -16.78 27.40
N GLY A 342 55.31 -17.28 28.44
CA GLY A 342 56.44 -16.60 29.07
C GLY A 342 57.44 -16.05 28.05
N VAL A 343 57.65 -14.73 28.11
CA VAL A 343 58.65 -13.98 27.35
C VAL A 343 60.05 -14.51 27.68
N GLN A 344 60.72 -15.18 26.74
CA GLN A 344 62.17 -15.34 26.76
C GLN A 344 62.80 -14.26 25.89
N ILE A 345 63.41 -13.28 26.56
CA ILE A 345 64.38 -12.35 25.98
C ILE A 345 65.68 -13.14 25.83
N ILE A 346 66.12 -13.38 24.60
CA ILE A 346 67.50 -13.79 24.31
C ILE A 346 68.21 -12.54 23.77
N GLU A 347 69.02 -11.95 24.62
CA GLU A 347 70.14 -11.08 24.21
C GLU A 347 71.19 -11.98 23.55
N ASP A 348 71.68 -11.63 22.36
CA ASP A 348 73.09 -11.88 22.03
C ASP A 348 73.61 -10.94 20.94
N MET A 349 74.85 -10.55 21.19
CA MET A 349 75.62 -9.42 20.67
C MET A 349 76.33 -9.72 19.34
N GLU A 350 76.71 -8.64 18.65
CA GLU A 350 77.67 -8.60 17.55
C GLU A 350 79.04 -9.20 17.95
N ALA A 351 79.54 -10.18 17.18
CA ALA A 351 80.91 -10.32 16.62
C ALA A 351 81.17 -11.73 16.10
#